data_AF-A0A838WS58-F1
#
_entry.id   AF-A0A838WS58-F1
#
_cell.length_a   1.000
_cell.length_b   1.000
_cell.length_c   1.000
_cell.angle_alpha   90.00
_cell.angle_beta   90.00
_cell.angle_gamma   90.00
#
_symmetry.space_group_name_H-M   'P 1'
#
loop_
_entity.id
_entity.type
_entity.pdbx_description
1 polymer ?
#
loop_
_entity_poly.entity_id
_entity_poly.type
_entity_poly.pdbx_seq_one_letter_code
_entity_poly.pdbx_strand_id
1 'polypeptide(L)'
;FEQAITDWIDALLSGPVTSAITDFAARLHGGAIQVSLGRKMLQLIGPGIPDTYQGQEYFDLSLVDPDNRRFVDYTQRAQTLEQYLEFKAGTDRSLAAYLALGEEPAEGAGDAVSPAVYPHLPEIIDRAKQAVVREALMLRREHPDVFLAGEHQPVFGVGEAESHLVGLARGDGDVRGAAGLSVIALATRRPLLLERRGGWGDTTVTLPEGSWVDRVSGRTFEGTVPVADVLEVLPTALLVSRRLINSVAL
;
A
#
# COMPACT_ATOMS: atom_id res chain seq x y z
N PHE A 1 0.39 -25.07 34.94
CA PHE A 1 -0.26 -23.99 34.19
C PHE A 1 0.50 -23.72 32.90
N GLU A 2 1.78 -23.32 32.94
CA GLU A 2 2.60 -23.08 31.74
C GLU A 2 2.64 -24.26 30.76
N GLN A 3 2.84 -25.49 31.26
CA GLN A 3 2.79 -26.70 30.41
C GLN A 3 1.45 -26.85 29.69
N ALA A 4 0.34 -26.53 30.35
CA ALA A 4 -0.98 -26.63 29.73
C ALA A 4 -1.17 -25.61 28.60
N ILE A 5 -0.49 -24.46 28.67
CA ILE A 5 -0.47 -23.47 27.59
C ILE A 5 0.35 -23.99 26.42
N THR A 6 1.54 -24.55 26.67
CA THR A 6 2.39 -25.10 25.59
C THR A 6 1.72 -26.29 24.91
N ASP A 7 1.12 -27.20 25.68
CA ASP A 7 0.36 -28.33 25.14
C ASP A 7 -0.82 -27.86 24.29
N TRP A 8 -1.49 -26.77 24.70
CA TRP A 8 -2.56 -26.17 23.91
C TRP A 8 -2.06 -25.56 22.60
N ILE A 9 -0.93 -24.85 22.61
CA ILE A 9 -0.29 -24.32 21.40
C ILE A 9 0.07 -25.47 20.44
N ASP A 10 0.65 -26.56 20.95
CA ASP A 10 0.99 -27.73 20.14
C ASP A 10 -0.27 -28.35 19.51
N ALA A 11 -1.38 -28.42 20.25
CA ALA A 11 -2.66 -28.88 19.72
C ALA A 11 -3.25 -27.94 18.64
N LEU A 12 -3.01 -26.64 18.73
CA LEU A 12 -3.43 -25.67 17.70
C LEU A 12 -2.56 -25.74 16.44
N LEU A 13 -1.26 -26.03 16.59
CA LEU A 13 -0.29 -26.04 15.49
C LEU A 13 -0.17 -27.39 14.80
N SER A 14 -0.33 -28.50 15.52
CA SER A 14 -0.14 -29.87 14.99
C SER A 14 -1.31 -30.82 15.26
N GLY A 15 -2.37 -30.33 15.88
CA GLY A 15 -3.54 -31.12 16.22
C GLY A 15 -4.66 -31.08 15.18
N PRO A 16 -5.84 -31.60 15.52
CA PRO A 16 -6.96 -31.75 14.59
C PRO A 16 -7.58 -30.43 14.12
N VAL A 17 -7.29 -29.31 14.80
CA VAL A 17 -7.83 -27.98 14.46
C VAL A 17 -6.89 -27.14 13.60
N THR A 18 -5.66 -27.60 13.35
CA THR A 18 -4.63 -26.85 12.61
C THR A 18 -5.14 -26.38 11.26
N SER A 19 -5.76 -27.27 10.46
CA SER A 19 -6.25 -26.93 9.12
C SER A 19 -7.30 -25.82 9.17
N ALA A 20 -8.27 -25.90 10.08
CA ALA A 20 -9.31 -24.89 10.23
C ALA A 20 -8.75 -23.51 10.61
N ILE A 21 -7.71 -23.47 11.47
CA ILE A 21 -7.03 -22.23 11.84
C ILE A 21 -6.21 -21.68 10.67
N THR A 22 -5.47 -22.54 9.96
CA THR A 22 -4.71 -22.16 8.76
C THR A 22 -5.62 -21.57 7.70
N ASP A 23 -6.75 -22.21 7.40
CA ASP A 23 -7.73 -21.72 6.41
C ASP A 23 -8.32 -20.37 6.84
N PHE A 24 -8.62 -20.21 8.13
CA PHE A 24 -9.10 -18.93 8.65
C PHE A 24 -8.05 -17.83 8.54
N ALA A 25 -6.80 -18.11 8.93
CA ALA A 25 -5.69 -17.16 8.84
C ALA A 25 -5.40 -16.77 7.38
N ALA A 26 -5.40 -17.74 6.45
CA ALA A 26 -5.22 -17.50 5.02
C ALA A 26 -6.28 -16.55 4.46
N ARG A 27 -7.55 -16.73 4.86
CA ARG A 27 -8.65 -15.83 4.46
C ARG A 27 -8.48 -14.39 4.99
N LEU A 28 -7.89 -14.22 6.17
CA LEU A 28 -7.61 -12.90 6.72
C LEU A 28 -6.35 -12.25 6.12
N HIS A 29 -5.38 -13.07 5.72
CA HIS A 29 -4.06 -12.63 5.29
C HIS A 29 -4.15 -11.63 4.13
N GLY A 30 -4.87 -11.96 3.04
CA GLY A 30 -5.04 -11.05 1.91
C GLY A 30 -5.60 -9.67 2.29
N GLY A 31 -6.52 -9.62 3.25
CA GLY A 31 -7.04 -8.37 3.80
C GLY A 31 -6.01 -7.63 4.68
N ALA A 32 -5.23 -8.37 5.48
CA ALA A 32 -4.17 -7.80 6.31
C ALA A 32 -3.07 -7.13 5.47
N ILE A 33 -2.69 -7.73 4.33
CA ILE A 33 -1.73 -7.15 3.40
C ILE A 33 -2.22 -5.79 2.87
N GLN A 34 -3.46 -5.75 2.38
CA GLN A 34 -4.04 -4.53 1.83
C GLN A 34 -4.12 -3.41 2.86
N VAL A 35 -4.56 -3.74 4.08
CA VAL A 35 -4.60 -2.79 5.19
C VAL A 35 -3.20 -2.33 5.60
N SER A 36 -2.20 -3.20 5.58
CA SER A 36 -0.81 -2.85 5.90
C SER A 36 -0.24 -1.81 4.93
N LEU A 37 -0.39 -2.04 3.61
CA LEU A 37 0.06 -1.10 2.58
C LEU A 37 -0.65 0.24 2.70
N GLY A 38 -1.98 0.22 2.80
CA GLY A 38 -2.78 1.45 2.96
C GLY A 38 -2.44 2.22 4.23
N ARG A 39 -2.29 1.54 5.37
CA ARG A 39 -1.89 2.19 6.63
C ARG A 39 -0.50 2.78 6.54
N LYS A 40 0.46 2.10 5.92
CA LYS A 40 1.82 2.63 5.75
C LYS A 40 1.81 3.87 4.87
N MET A 41 1.07 3.88 3.76
CA MET A 41 0.90 5.08 2.93
C MET A 41 0.32 6.24 3.72
N LEU A 42 -0.81 6.03 4.41
CA LEU A 42 -1.47 7.10 5.20
C LEU A 42 -0.57 7.60 6.34
N GLN A 43 0.18 6.71 6.99
CA GLN A 43 1.15 7.07 8.03
C GLN A 43 2.26 7.99 7.47
N LEU A 44 2.82 7.64 6.31
CA LEU A 44 3.93 8.38 5.72
C LEU A 44 3.50 9.75 5.18
N ILE A 45 2.31 9.85 4.59
CA ILE A 45 1.82 11.11 3.97
C ILE A 45 1.05 11.99 4.96
N GLY A 46 0.53 11.41 6.03
CA GLY A 46 -0.21 12.10 7.09
C GLY A 46 0.58 13.20 7.81
N PRO A 47 -0.10 13.96 8.68
CA PRO A 47 0.53 15.01 9.48
C PRO A 47 1.55 14.43 10.47
N GLY A 48 2.57 15.22 10.78
CA GLY A 48 3.66 14.83 11.67
C GLY A 48 4.90 14.29 10.95
N ILE A 49 5.86 13.82 11.74
CA ILE A 49 7.10 13.21 11.25
C ILE A 49 6.92 11.69 11.30
N PRO A 50 6.89 11.00 10.14
CA PRO A 50 6.69 9.57 10.14
C PRO A 50 7.95 8.86 10.62
N ASP A 51 7.76 7.83 11.43
CA ASP A 51 8.80 6.92 11.85
C ASP A 51 8.61 5.55 11.19
N THR A 52 9.71 4.86 10.88
CA THR A 52 9.66 3.47 10.42
C THR A 52 10.70 2.69 11.19
N TYR A 53 10.21 1.81 12.07
CA TYR A 53 11.07 0.91 12.82
C TYR A 53 11.88 0.01 11.88
N GLN A 54 13.07 -0.38 12.31
CA GLN A 54 14.00 -1.19 11.51
C GLN A 54 13.31 -2.41 10.90
N GLY A 55 13.48 -2.59 9.59
CA GLY A 55 12.93 -3.72 8.85
C GLY A 55 11.47 -3.58 8.42
N GLN A 56 10.72 -2.58 8.91
CA GLN A 56 9.29 -2.40 8.61
C GLN A 56 9.00 -1.68 7.28
N GLU A 57 10.02 -1.42 6.47
CA GLU A 57 9.86 -1.23 5.03
C GLU A 57 9.32 -2.50 4.35
N TYR A 58 9.52 -3.67 4.97
CA TYR A 58 8.92 -4.95 4.58
C TYR A 58 7.70 -5.28 5.47
N PHE A 59 6.93 -6.29 5.09
CA PHE A 59 5.88 -6.83 5.94
C PHE A 59 6.49 -7.48 7.18
N ASP A 60 5.85 -7.27 8.33
CA ASP A 60 6.38 -7.71 9.61
C ASP A 60 5.22 -8.24 10.47
N LEU A 61 5.40 -9.45 11.00
CA LEU A 61 4.46 -10.16 11.87
C LEU A 61 5.06 -10.41 13.26
N SER A 62 6.06 -9.60 13.64
CA SER A 62 6.71 -9.73 14.93
C SER A 62 5.72 -9.56 16.09
N LEU A 63 5.93 -10.37 17.14
CA LEU A 63 5.19 -10.29 18.40
C LEU A 63 5.83 -9.25 19.34
N VAL A 64 5.52 -9.35 20.63
CA VAL A 64 6.15 -8.55 21.68
C VAL A 64 7.64 -8.89 21.85
N ASP A 65 8.38 -8.00 22.51
CA ASP A 65 9.77 -8.21 22.96
C ASP A 65 9.95 -9.62 23.58
N PRO A 66 10.97 -10.41 23.18
CA PRO A 66 12.09 -10.08 22.28
C PRO A 66 11.88 -10.33 20.78
N ASP A 67 10.69 -10.77 20.35
CA ASP A 67 10.48 -11.19 18.95
C ASP A 67 10.59 -10.03 17.94
N ASN A 68 10.22 -8.81 18.35
CA ASN A 68 10.38 -7.59 17.53
C ASN A 68 11.83 -7.06 17.46
N ARG A 69 12.80 -7.75 18.10
CA ARG A 69 14.23 -7.44 18.04
C ARG A 69 15.03 -8.47 17.25
N ARG A 70 14.35 -9.34 16.48
CA ARG A 70 14.99 -10.30 15.58
C ARG A 70 15.90 -9.58 14.57
N PHE A 71 16.85 -10.34 14.03
CA PHE A 71 17.79 -9.88 13.01
C PHE A 71 17.06 -9.29 11.80
N VAL A 72 17.56 -8.16 11.29
CA VAL A 72 17.08 -7.51 10.07
C VAL A 72 18.08 -7.75 8.95
N ASP A 73 17.65 -8.42 7.89
CA ASP A 73 18.46 -8.63 6.69
C ASP A 73 18.44 -7.37 5.80
N TYR A 74 19.41 -6.50 6.01
CA TYR A 74 19.60 -5.28 5.21
C TYR A 74 20.18 -5.56 3.83
N THR A 75 20.86 -6.68 3.62
CA THR A 75 21.42 -7.05 2.31
C THR A 75 20.29 -7.32 1.33
N GLN A 76 19.31 -8.14 1.72
CA GLN A 76 18.13 -8.43 0.91
C GLN A 76 17.34 -7.14 0.60
N ARG A 77 17.15 -6.27 1.60
CA ARG A 77 16.43 -4.99 1.44
C ARG A 77 17.14 -4.04 0.49
N ALA A 78 18.47 -3.95 0.56
CA ALA A 78 19.25 -3.13 -0.36
C ALA A 78 19.11 -3.64 -1.81
N GLN A 79 19.18 -4.95 -2.03
CA GLN A 79 19.01 -5.56 -3.36
C GLN A 79 17.61 -5.30 -3.92
N THR A 80 16.55 -5.48 -3.13
CA THR A 80 15.18 -5.20 -3.58
C THR A 80 14.98 -3.71 -3.91
N LEU A 81 15.59 -2.81 -3.13
CA LEU A 81 15.54 -1.38 -3.41
C LEU A 81 16.30 -1.05 -4.70
N GLU A 82 17.47 -1.63 -4.93
CA GLU A 82 18.25 -1.45 -6.16
C GLU A 82 17.45 -1.88 -7.38
N GLN A 83 16.82 -3.06 -7.34
CA GLN A 83 15.91 -3.54 -8.39
C GLN A 83 14.76 -2.55 -8.65
N TYR A 84 14.19 -1.96 -7.59
CA TYR A 84 13.15 -0.93 -7.75
C TYR A 84 13.68 0.33 -8.44
N LEU A 85 14.89 0.77 -8.09
CA LEU A 85 15.51 1.96 -8.68
C LEU A 85 15.85 1.73 -10.15
N GLU A 86 16.34 0.55 -10.52
CA GLU A 86 16.56 0.15 -11.91
C GLU A 86 15.27 0.17 -12.72
N PHE A 87 14.19 -0.40 -12.17
CA PHE A 87 12.85 -0.31 -12.75
C PHE A 87 12.42 1.15 -12.98
N LYS A 88 12.60 2.02 -11.98
CA LYS A 88 12.22 3.44 -12.08
C LYS A 88 13.04 4.20 -13.12
N ALA A 89 14.28 3.78 -13.36
CA ALA A 89 15.16 4.36 -14.38
C ALA A 89 14.86 3.83 -15.80
N GLY A 90 14.22 2.67 -15.91
CA GLY A 90 13.84 2.03 -17.16
C GLY A 90 12.79 2.81 -17.99
N THR A 91 12.67 2.41 -19.26
CA THR A 91 11.68 2.94 -20.20
C THR A 91 10.30 2.31 -19.99
N ASP A 92 10.23 1.05 -19.58
CA ASP A 92 9.00 0.40 -19.14
C ASP A 92 8.78 0.65 -17.66
N ARG A 93 7.77 1.46 -17.34
CA ARG A 93 7.40 1.84 -15.97
C ARG A 93 6.15 1.10 -15.48
N SER A 94 5.80 -0.03 -16.08
CA SER A 94 4.71 -0.86 -15.59
C SER A 94 5.04 -1.41 -14.21
N LEU A 95 4.40 -0.86 -13.18
CA LEU A 95 4.52 -1.37 -11.81
C LEU A 95 4.04 -2.82 -11.71
N ALA A 96 3.03 -3.22 -12.48
CA ALA A 96 2.61 -4.60 -12.56
C ALA A 96 3.76 -5.50 -13.08
N ALA A 97 4.50 -5.05 -14.10
CA ALA A 97 5.66 -5.79 -14.60
C ALA A 97 6.79 -5.85 -13.56
N TYR A 98 7.12 -4.74 -12.88
CA TYR A 98 8.12 -4.74 -11.81
C TYR A 98 7.77 -5.69 -10.67
N LEU A 99 6.52 -5.64 -10.22
CA LEU A 99 6.05 -6.48 -9.13
C LEU A 99 6.03 -7.95 -9.56
N ALA A 100 5.76 -8.25 -10.84
CA ALA A 100 5.79 -9.59 -11.41
C ALA A 100 7.21 -10.14 -11.72
N LEU A 101 8.29 -9.35 -11.54
CA LEU A 101 9.66 -9.82 -11.78
C LEU A 101 10.08 -10.87 -10.73
N GLY A 102 9.86 -12.16 -10.95
CA GLY A 102 10.61 -13.16 -10.20
C GLY A 102 10.06 -14.57 -10.06
N GLU A 103 8.82 -14.89 -10.44
CA GLU A 103 8.32 -16.27 -10.29
C GLU A 103 7.45 -16.70 -11.50
N GLU A 104 7.77 -17.86 -12.06
CA GLU A 104 6.82 -18.67 -12.83
C GLU A 104 5.68 -19.06 -11.87
N PRO A 105 4.41 -19.07 -12.31
CA PRO A 105 3.30 -19.45 -11.45
C PRO A 105 3.55 -20.85 -10.88
N ALA A 106 3.56 -20.98 -9.56
CA ALA A 106 3.74 -22.26 -8.88
C ALA A 106 2.68 -23.26 -9.37
N GLU A 107 3.10 -24.34 -10.03
CA GLU A 107 2.22 -25.45 -10.40
C GLU A 107 1.62 -26.07 -9.12
N GLY A 108 0.32 -25.86 -8.89
CA GLY A 108 -0.41 -26.54 -7.81
C GLY A 108 -1.26 -25.67 -6.88
N ALA A 109 -1.63 -24.44 -7.25
CA ALA A 109 -2.68 -23.72 -6.53
C ALA A 109 -4.04 -24.41 -6.76
N GLY A 110 -4.44 -25.24 -5.80
CA GLY A 110 -5.69 -25.99 -5.83
C GLY A 110 -6.94 -25.11 -5.98
N ASP A 111 -7.97 -25.69 -6.58
CA ASP A 111 -9.28 -25.10 -6.85
C ASP A 111 -10.00 -24.63 -5.56
N ALA A 112 -9.68 -23.42 -5.08
CA ALA A 112 -10.51 -22.64 -4.18
C ALA A 112 -10.01 -21.19 -4.08
N VAL A 113 -10.11 -20.41 -5.16
CA VAL A 113 -9.79 -18.97 -5.11
C VAL A 113 -11.07 -18.19 -5.42
N SER A 114 -11.70 -17.68 -4.35
CA SER A 114 -12.55 -16.48 -4.43
C SER A 114 -11.78 -15.44 -5.26
N PRO A 115 -12.40 -14.69 -6.20
CA PRO A 115 -11.66 -13.75 -7.03
C PRO A 115 -11.18 -12.57 -6.17
N ALA A 116 -10.06 -12.77 -5.49
CA ALA A 116 -9.42 -11.75 -4.67
C ALA A 116 -9.17 -10.54 -5.57
N VAL A 117 -9.47 -9.34 -5.06
CA VAL A 117 -9.26 -8.09 -5.83
C VAL A 117 -7.79 -7.91 -6.22
N TYR A 118 -6.88 -8.48 -5.41
CA TYR A 118 -5.43 -8.39 -5.60
C TYR A 118 -4.75 -9.75 -5.35
N PRO A 119 -4.86 -10.70 -6.29
CA PRO A 119 -4.38 -12.07 -6.08
C PRO A 119 -2.84 -12.16 -5.98
N HIS A 120 -2.13 -11.23 -6.62
CA HIS A 120 -0.66 -11.16 -6.67
C HIS A 120 0.00 -10.65 -5.40
N LEU A 121 -0.73 -9.96 -4.50
CA LEU A 121 -0.12 -9.27 -3.35
C LEU A 121 0.73 -10.15 -2.41
N PRO A 122 0.36 -11.40 -2.08
CA PRO A 122 1.16 -12.23 -1.16
C PRO A 122 2.59 -12.46 -1.66
N GLU A 123 2.77 -12.61 -2.96
CA GLU A 123 4.08 -12.91 -3.59
C GLU A 123 5.00 -11.69 -3.61
N ILE A 124 4.42 -10.48 -3.61
CA ILE A 124 5.15 -9.22 -3.85
C ILE A 124 5.19 -8.30 -2.64
N ILE A 125 4.64 -8.72 -1.50
CA ILE A 125 4.27 -7.84 -0.41
C ILE A 125 5.42 -6.96 0.10
N ASP A 126 6.60 -7.54 0.23
CA ASP A 126 7.79 -6.85 0.73
C ASP A 126 8.27 -5.80 -0.26
N ARG A 127 8.31 -6.15 -1.54
CA ARG A 127 8.68 -5.22 -2.63
C ARG A 127 7.67 -4.08 -2.74
N ALA A 128 6.38 -4.41 -2.69
CA ALA A 128 5.29 -3.44 -2.72
C ALA A 128 5.37 -2.46 -1.55
N LYS A 129 5.60 -2.96 -0.33
CA LYS A 129 5.70 -2.12 0.86
C LYS A 129 6.97 -1.27 0.86
N GLN A 130 8.09 -1.82 0.39
CA GLN A 130 9.34 -1.05 0.27
C GLN A 130 9.21 0.05 -0.78
N ALA A 131 8.56 -0.21 -1.92
CA ALA A 131 8.27 0.81 -2.94
C ALA A 131 7.39 1.94 -2.40
N VAL A 132 6.31 1.61 -1.66
CA VAL A 132 5.45 2.59 -0.98
C VAL A 132 6.26 3.44 0.00
N VAL A 133 7.10 2.81 0.82
CA VAL A 133 7.93 3.50 1.81
C VAL A 133 8.91 4.44 1.12
N ARG A 134 9.64 3.96 0.12
CA ARG A 134 10.62 4.77 -0.61
C ARG A 134 9.96 5.94 -1.32
N GLU A 135 8.87 5.74 -2.07
CA GLU A 135 8.24 6.83 -2.82
C GLU A 135 7.66 7.91 -1.90
N ALA A 136 7.02 7.52 -0.80
CA ALA A 136 6.50 8.49 0.16
C ALA A 136 7.62 9.25 0.89
N LEU A 137 8.68 8.57 1.36
CA LEU A 137 9.80 9.24 2.05
C LEU A 137 10.59 10.16 1.09
N MET A 138 10.77 9.75 -0.16
CA MET A 138 11.43 10.57 -1.17
C MET A 138 10.62 11.82 -1.50
N LEU A 139 9.29 11.68 -1.65
CA LEU A 139 8.41 12.82 -1.85
C LEU A 139 8.50 13.82 -0.69
N ARG A 140 8.54 13.34 0.56
CA ARG A 140 8.73 14.21 1.73
C ARG A 140 10.07 14.92 1.74
N ARG A 141 11.12 14.24 1.32
CA ARG A 141 12.47 14.80 1.24
C ARG A 141 12.57 15.88 0.14
N GLU A 142 11.91 15.66 -0.98
CA GLU A 142 11.91 16.58 -2.13
C GLU A 142 11.03 17.81 -1.90
N HIS A 143 9.92 17.67 -1.17
CA HIS A 143 8.96 18.76 -0.96
C HIS A 143 8.60 18.95 0.52
N PRO A 144 9.58 19.27 1.40
CA PRO A 144 9.35 19.34 2.84
C PRO A 144 8.23 20.32 3.24
N ASP A 145 8.08 21.44 2.53
CA ASP A 145 7.08 22.48 2.85
C ASP A 145 5.63 21.95 2.78
N VAL A 146 5.32 21.08 1.82
CA VAL A 146 4.01 20.41 1.71
C VAL A 146 3.70 19.58 2.95
N PHE A 147 4.74 19.02 3.59
CA PHE A 147 4.57 18.11 4.73
C PHE A 147 4.72 18.78 6.09
N LEU A 148 5.45 19.90 6.18
CA LEU A 148 5.69 20.65 7.42
C LEU A 148 4.64 21.74 7.66
N ALA A 149 4.30 22.50 6.63
CA ALA A 149 3.38 23.64 6.71
C ALA A 149 2.07 23.44 5.92
N GLY A 150 2.05 22.47 5.02
CA GLY A 150 0.90 22.23 4.15
C GLY A 150 -0.36 21.76 4.86
N GLU A 151 -1.51 22.24 4.37
CA GLU A 151 -2.84 21.85 4.86
C GLU A 151 -3.12 20.37 4.60
N HIS A 152 -4.11 19.82 5.33
CA HIS A 152 -4.60 18.46 5.11
C HIS A 152 -6.12 18.45 4.87
N GLN A 153 -6.57 17.63 3.93
CA GLN A 153 -7.99 17.48 3.63
C GLN A 153 -8.36 16.00 3.46
N PRO A 154 -9.53 15.56 3.92
CA PRO A 154 -10.01 14.22 3.65
C PRO A 154 -10.38 14.08 2.16
N VAL A 155 -10.11 12.92 1.58
CA VAL A 155 -10.52 12.57 0.22
C VAL A 155 -11.45 11.36 0.30
N PHE A 156 -12.60 11.48 -0.35
CA PHE A 156 -13.66 10.46 -0.34
C PHE A 156 -13.89 9.96 -1.76
N GLY A 157 -14.30 8.69 -1.86
CA GLY A 157 -14.87 8.16 -3.09
C GLY A 157 -16.32 8.60 -3.23
N VAL A 158 -16.87 8.44 -4.43
CA VAL A 158 -18.30 8.61 -4.71
C VAL A 158 -18.77 7.35 -5.44
N GLY A 159 -19.83 6.74 -4.92
CA GLY A 159 -20.43 5.54 -5.50
C GLY A 159 -20.62 4.43 -4.48
N GLU A 160 -21.06 3.27 -4.95
CA GLU A 160 -21.50 2.17 -4.09
C GLU A 160 -20.43 1.61 -3.13
N ALA A 161 -19.13 1.75 -3.48
CA ALA A 161 -18.00 1.31 -2.64
C ALA A 161 -17.35 2.44 -1.84
N GLU A 162 -17.89 3.66 -1.83
CA GLU A 162 -17.18 4.84 -1.29
C GLU A 162 -16.64 4.62 0.14
N SER A 163 -17.36 3.85 0.95
CA SER A 163 -17.01 3.54 2.33
C SER A 163 -15.76 2.64 2.49
N HIS A 164 -15.25 2.09 1.39
CA HIS A 164 -14.02 1.32 1.28
C HIS A 164 -12.80 2.16 0.89
N LEU A 165 -12.99 3.39 0.44
CA LEU A 165 -11.88 4.31 0.18
C LEU A 165 -11.61 5.18 1.40
N VAL A 166 -10.34 5.32 1.77
CA VAL A 166 -9.86 6.38 2.66
C VAL A 166 -8.80 7.14 1.91
N GLY A 167 -8.94 8.46 1.85
CA GLY A 167 -7.91 9.30 1.28
C GLY A 167 -7.59 10.49 2.16
N LEU A 168 -6.37 10.99 2.00
CA LEU A 168 -5.93 12.26 2.56
C LEU A 168 -5.17 13.03 1.47
N ALA A 169 -5.40 14.33 1.41
CA ALA A 169 -4.69 15.24 0.54
C ALA A 169 -3.81 16.17 1.38
N ARG A 170 -2.69 16.59 0.79
CA ARG A 170 -1.78 17.62 1.27
C ARG A 170 -1.59 18.67 0.18
N GLY A 171 -1.39 19.92 0.57
CA GLY A 171 -1.25 21.03 -0.35
C GLY A 171 -0.41 22.16 0.21
N ASP A 172 -0.04 23.12 -0.62
CA ASP A 172 0.55 24.36 -0.11
C ASP A 172 -0.49 25.07 0.78
N GLY A 173 -0.01 25.65 1.88
CA GLY A 173 -0.87 26.37 2.83
C GLY A 173 -1.26 27.77 2.36
N ASP A 174 -0.76 28.21 1.19
CA ASP A 174 -1.01 29.57 0.67
C ASP A 174 -2.35 29.65 -0.07
N VAL A 175 -2.89 28.54 -0.56
CA VAL A 175 -4.19 28.50 -1.25
C VAL A 175 -5.16 27.52 -0.58
N ARG A 176 -6.08 28.07 0.23
CA ARG A 176 -7.22 27.30 0.77
C ARG A 176 -8.11 26.78 -0.36
N GLY A 177 -8.27 25.46 -0.44
CA GLY A 177 -9.18 24.78 -1.38
C GLY A 177 -8.46 23.86 -2.38
N ALA A 178 -9.20 23.34 -3.35
CA ALA A 178 -8.70 22.34 -4.32
C ALA A 178 -7.49 22.83 -5.14
N ALA A 179 -7.34 24.15 -5.32
CA ALA A 179 -6.25 24.73 -6.10
C ALA A 179 -4.86 24.55 -5.47
N GLY A 180 -4.77 24.46 -4.13
CA GLY A 180 -3.52 24.30 -3.37
C GLY A 180 -3.10 22.85 -3.11
N LEU A 181 -3.98 21.86 -3.34
CA LEU A 181 -3.65 20.46 -3.14
C LEU A 181 -2.64 19.98 -4.19
N SER A 182 -1.61 19.27 -3.73
CA SER A 182 -0.48 18.84 -4.55
C SER A 182 -0.10 17.37 -4.35
N VAL A 183 -0.56 16.74 -3.26
CA VAL A 183 -0.34 15.31 -2.95
C VAL A 183 -1.65 14.70 -2.46
N ILE A 184 -1.99 13.50 -2.93
CA ILE A 184 -3.14 12.72 -2.45
C ILE A 184 -2.68 11.28 -2.20
N ALA A 185 -2.87 10.79 -0.99
CA ALA A 185 -2.73 9.39 -0.65
C ALA A 185 -4.11 8.73 -0.55
N LEU A 186 -4.28 7.60 -1.24
CA LEU A 186 -5.49 6.79 -1.21
C LEU A 186 -5.18 5.41 -0.66
N ALA A 187 -6.10 4.83 0.09
CA ALA A 187 -5.96 3.51 0.69
C ALA A 187 -7.30 2.76 0.77
N THR A 188 -7.23 1.44 0.54
CA THR A 188 -8.35 0.53 0.73
C THR A 188 -8.57 0.24 2.20
N ARG A 189 -9.80 0.44 2.70
CA ARG A 189 -10.26 -0.06 4.00
C ARG A 189 -11.31 -1.13 3.81
N ARG A 190 -11.43 -2.02 4.81
CA ARG A 190 -12.39 -3.13 4.79
C ARG A 190 -12.28 -3.99 3.51
N PRO A 191 -11.08 -4.46 3.13
CA PRO A 191 -10.84 -5.13 1.85
C PRO A 191 -11.64 -6.43 1.67
N LEU A 192 -11.81 -7.22 2.73
CA LEU A 192 -12.60 -8.46 2.64
C LEU A 192 -14.10 -8.21 2.41
N LEU A 193 -14.62 -7.06 2.84
CA LEU A 193 -15.99 -6.66 2.53
C LEU A 193 -16.09 -6.11 1.08
N LEU A 194 -15.03 -5.43 0.61
CA LEU A 194 -14.94 -4.97 -0.78
C LEU A 194 -14.90 -6.15 -1.76
N GLU A 195 -14.12 -7.18 -1.45
CA GLU A 195 -14.05 -8.40 -2.25
C GLU A 195 -15.41 -9.11 -2.27
N ARG A 196 -16.06 -9.26 -1.11
CA ARG A 196 -17.40 -9.88 -1.03
C ARG A 196 -18.48 -9.17 -1.85
N ARG A 197 -18.35 -7.86 -2.11
CA ARG A 197 -19.29 -7.11 -2.97
C ARG A 197 -18.91 -7.14 -4.46
N GLY A 198 -17.80 -7.77 -4.83
CA GLY A 198 -17.32 -7.84 -6.21
C GLY A 198 -16.34 -6.74 -6.62
N GLY A 199 -15.64 -6.11 -5.67
CA GLY A 199 -14.63 -5.08 -5.96
C GLY A 199 -15.19 -3.66 -5.92
N TRP A 200 -14.56 -2.73 -6.65
CA TRP A 200 -14.87 -1.30 -6.59
C TRP A 200 -16.15 -0.90 -7.36
N GLY A 201 -16.53 -1.63 -8.42
CA GLY A 201 -17.64 -1.24 -9.31
C GLY A 201 -17.45 0.17 -9.88
N ASP A 202 -18.53 0.93 -10.02
CA ASP A 202 -18.52 2.30 -10.58
C ASP A 202 -18.05 3.38 -9.59
N THR A 203 -17.35 2.99 -8.51
CA THR A 203 -16.89 3.95 -7.50
C THR A 203 -15.76 4.79 -8.06
N THR A 204 -15.88 6.10 -7.92
CA THR A 204 -14.93 7.08 -8.46
C THR A 204 -14.30 7.91 -7.36
N VAL A 205 -13.21 8.60 -7.69
CA VAL A 205 -12.62 9.68 -6.90
C VAL A 205 -12.41 10.88 -7.81
N THR A 206 -12.78 12.07 -7.34
CA THR A 206 -12.58 13.32 -8.09
C THR A 206 -11.26 13.96 -7.68
N LEU A 207 -10.37 14.12 -8.64
CA LEU A 207 -9.10 14.82 -8.47
C LEU A 207 -9.29 16.32 -8.72
N PRO A 208 -8.55 17.19 -8.02
CA PRO A 208 -8.50 18.61 -8.35
C PRO A 208 -8.02 18.85 -9.79
N GLU A 209 -8.31 20.03 -10.32
CA GLU A 209 -7.92 20.42 -11.68
C GLU A 209 -6.43 20.19 -11.96
N GLY A 210 -6.14 19.68 -13.15
CA GLY A 210 -4.80 19.39 -13.63
C GLY A 210 -4.49 17.90 -13.67
N SER A 211 -3.20 17.63 -13.90
CA SER A 211 -2.67 16.30 -14.14
C SER A 211 -2.00 15.73 -12.91
N TRP A 212 -2.36 14.51 -12.53
CA TRP A 212 -1.87 13.83 -11.33
C TRP A 212 -1.17 12.54 -11.69
N VAL A 213 0.02 12.32 -11.15
CA VAL A 213 0.82 11.12 -11.40
C VAL A 213 0.82 10.26 -10.14
N ASP A 214 0.40 9.00 -10.24
CA ASP A 214 0.70 8.04 -9.18
C ASP A 214 2.22 7.81 -9.15
N ARG A 215 2.85 8.23 -8.07
CA ARG A 215 4.30 8.21 -7.92
C ARG A 215 4.84 6.78 -7.85
N VAL A 216 4.03 5.82 -7.39
CA VAL A 216 4.42 4.41 -7.32
C VAL A 216 4.34 3.76 -8.70
N SER A 217 3.20 3.88 -9.39
CA SER A 217 3.00 3.23 -10.71
C SER A 217 3.44 4.02 -11.93
N GLY A 218 3.65 5.34 -11.80
CA GLY A 218 3.92 6.25 -12.92
C GLY A 218 2.70 6.60 -13.78
N ARG A 219 1.53 6.02 -13.52
CA ARG A 219 0.29 6.30 -14.28
C ARG A 219 -0.20 7.72 -14.02
N THR A 220 -0.82 8.32 -15.03
CA THR A 220 -1.37 9.68 -14.95
C THR A 220 -2.90 9.64 -14.96
N PHE A 221 -3.53 10.49 -14.15
CA PHE A 221 -4.97 10.59 -13.96
C PHE A 221 -5.41 12.06 -13.97
N GLU A 222 -6.63 12.32 -14.46
CA GLU A 222 -7.22 13.66 -14.58
C GLU A 222 -8.72 13.60 -14.30
N GLY A 223 -9.25 14.61 -13.57
CA GLY A 223 -10.67 14.75 -13.31
C GLY A 223 -11.26 13.66 -12.39
N THR A 224 -12.46 13.18 -12.72
CA THR A 224 -13.13 12.10 -11.97
C THR A 224 -12.75 10.77 -12.58
N VAL A 225 -12.13 9.90 -11.78
CA VAL A 225 -11.56 8.63 -12.25
C VAL A 225 -12.10 7.45 -11.46
N PRO A 226 -12.27 6.27 -12.09
CA PRO A 226 -12.61 5.05 -11.36
C PRO A 226 -11.54 4.70 -10.32
N VAL A 227 -11.97 4.39 -9.10
CA VAL A 227 -11.06 3.93 -8.04
C VAL A 227 -10.41 2.60 -8.43
N ALA A 228 -11.13 1.75 -9.17
CA ALA A 228 -10.61 0.51 -9.72
C ALA A 228 -9.35 0.74 -10.58
N ASP A 229 -9.31 1.82 -11.35
CA ASP A 229 -8.17 2.15 -12.21
C ASP A 229 -7.02 2.72 -11.40
N VAL A 230 -7.31 3.62 -10.46
CA VAL A 230 -6.26 4.24 -9.61
C VAL A 230 -5.60 3.21 -8.71
N LEU A 231 -6.37 2.27 -8.18
CA LEU A 231 -5.93 1.21 -7.27
C LEU A 231 -5.86 -0.15 -7.98
N GLU A 232 -5.54 -0.19 -9.26
CA GLU A 232 -5.51 -1.43 -10.06
C GLU A 232 -4.43 -2.39 -9.55
N VAL A 233 -3.20 -1.90 -9.37
CA VAL A 233 -2.03 -2.72 -9.05
C VAL A 233 -1.85 -2.89 -7.55
N LEU A 234 -2.07 -1.82 -6.79
CA LEU A 234 -1.91 -1.80 -5.34
C LEU A 234 -3.18 -1.28 -4.67
N PRO A 235 -3.48 -1.74 -3.44
CA PRO A 235 -4.64 -1.28 -2.67
C PRO A 235 -4.44 0.13 -2.08
N THR A 236 -3.42 0.85 -2.55
CA THR A 236 -3.05 2.21 -2.14
C THR A 236 -2.36 2.92 -3.31
N ALA A 237 -2.49 4.25 -3.39
CA ALA A 237 -1.85 5.07 -4.42
C ALA A 237 -1.30 6.37 -3.80
N LEU A 238 -0.25 6.92 -4.42
CA LEU A 238 0.35 8.19 -4.06
C LEU A 238 0.31 9.14 -5.25
N LEU A 239 -0.79 9.88 -5.38
CA LEU A 239 -0.99 10.81 -6.49
C LEU A 239 -0.28 12.14 -6.18
N VAL A 240 0.49 12.64 -7.15
CA VAL A 240 1.23 13.90 -7.05
C VAL A 240 0.88 14.78 -8.25
N SER A 241 0.51 16.02 -7.97
CA SER A 241 0.21 17.02 -9.00
C SER A 241 1.45 17.27 -9.85
N ARG A 242 1.32 17.25 -11.18
CA ARG A 242 2.42 17.60 -12.10
C ARG A 242 2.95 19.02 -11.87
N ARG A 243 2.13 19.92 -11.31
CA ARG A 243 2.56 21.27 -10.93
C ARG A 243 3.68 21.24 -9.89
N LEU A 244 3.61 20.29 -8.95
CA LEU A 244 4.64 20.08 -7.92
C LEU A 244 5.90 19.41 -8.48
N ILE A 245 5.73 18.50 -9.44
CA ILE A 245 6.87 17.82 -10.09
C ILE A 245 7.71 18.82 -10.92
N ASN A 246 7.04 19.73 -11.63
CA ASN A 246 7.71 20.69 -12.52
C ASN A 246 8.37 21.86 -11.79
N SER A 247 8.05 22.11 -10.51
CA SER A 247 8.64 23.22 -9.74
C SER A 247 10.09 22.96 -9.31
N VAL A 248 10.63 21.77 -9.53
CA VAL A 248 12.03 21.39 -9.24
C VAL A 248 12.97 21.69 -10.41
N ALA A 249 12.43 22.08 -11.58
CA ALA A 249 13.19 22.33 -12.80
C ALA A 249 13.58 23.81 -13.03
N LEU A 250 13.48 24.67 -12.01
CA LEU A 250 13.90 26.07 -12.01
C LEU A 250 14.88 26.33 -10.86
#